data_AF-A0A443LKS9-F1
#
_entry.id   AF-A0A443LKS9-F1
#
_cell.length_a   1.000
_cell.length_b   1.000
_cell.length_c   1.000
_cell.angle_alpha   90.00
_cell.angle_beta   90.00
_cell.angle_gamma   90.00
#
_symmetry.space_group_name_H-M   'P 1'
#
loop_
_entity.id
_entity.type
_entity.pdbx_description
1 polymer ?
#
loop_
_entity_poly.entity_id
_entity_poly.type
_entity_poly.pdbx_seq_one_letter_code
_entity_poly.pdbx_strand_id
1 'polypeptide(L)' 'MYLKKVDSQKAKMLVDIMPFASGTWYRKMNSNGTVATNLNGKALYTCMNQEDLQDSLKNKEFTRVEF' A
#
# COMPACT_ATOMS: atom_id res chain seq x y z
N MET A 1 -5.48 -1.38 -10.16
CA MET A 1 -4.53 -0.44 -9.49
C MET A 1 -3.28 -1.22 -9.07
N TYR A 2 -2.22 -0.59 -8.55
CA TYR A 2 -1.02 -1.31 -8.12
C TYR A 2 -0.44 -0.78 -6.80
N LEU A 3 0.52 -1.50 -6.22
CA LEU A 3 1.16 -1.15 -4.95
C LEU A 3 2.60 -0.69 -5.18
N LYS A 4 3.01 0.38 -4.48
CA LYS A 4 4.42 0.79 -4.40
C LYS A 4 4.86 0.76 -2.94
N LYS A 5 5.94 0.01 -2.64
CA LYS A 5 6.49 -0.07 -1.29
C LYS A 5 6.87 1.33 -0.81
N VAL A 6 6.55 1.63 0.45
CA VAL A 6 6.98 2.90 1.04
C VAL A 6 8.38 2.76 1.63
N ASP A 7 9.12 3.85 1.69
CA ASP A 7 10.43 3.88 2.36
C ASP A 7 10.29 3.66 3.88
N SER A 8 11.42 3.38 4.53
CA SER A 8 11.48 3.05 5.96
C SER A 8 10.99 4.20 6.86
N GLN A 9 11.26 5.45 6.48
CA GLN A 9 10.81 6.62 7.23
C GLN A 9 9.28 6.70 7.23
N LYS A 10 8.66 6.57 6.05
CA LYS A 10 7.21 6.61 5.91
C LYS A 10 6.54 5.39 6.54
N ALA A 11 7.13 4.21 6.43
CA ALA A 11 6.64 3.01 7.10
C ALA A 11 6.58 3.21 8.62
N LYS A 12 7.64 3.77 9.22
CA LYS A 12 7.65 4.07 10.66
C LYS A 12 6.52 5.02 11.07
N MET A 13 6.31 6.11 10.33
CA MET A 13 5.20 7.03 10.60
C MET A 13 3.82 6.36 10.52
N LEU A 14 3.64 5.42 9.59
CA LEU A 14 2.38 4.69 9.44
C LEU A 14 2.15 3.69 10.57
N VAL A 15 3.21 3.04 11.06
CA VAL A 15 3.16 2.19 12.27
C VAL A 15 2.81 3.00 13.50
N ASP A 16 3.38 4.20 13.67
CA ASP A 16 3.06 5.07 14.82
C ASP A 16 1.58 5.50 14.82
N ILE A 17 0.96 5.65 13.64
CA ILE A 17 -0.47 5.99 13.49
C ILE A 17 -1.38 4.76 13.65
N MET A 18 -0.95 3.60 13.13
CA MET A 18 -1.71 2.35 13.13
C MET A 18 -0.88 1.21 13.73
N PRO A 19 -0.69 1.19 15.06
CA PRO A 19 0.26 0.27 15.71
C PRO A 19 -0.17 -1.19 15.67
N PHE A 20 -1.45 -1.47 15.40
CA PHE A 20 -1.99 -2.82 15.28
C PHE A 20 -1.80 -3.43 13.88
N ALA A 21 -1.38 -2.63 12.89
CA ALA A 21 -1.14 -3.13 11.54
C ALA A 21 0.24 -3.80 11.46
N SER A 22 0.26 -5.10 11.20
CA SER A 22 1.48 -5.89 11.02
C SER A 22 1.67 -6.24 9.53
N GLY A 23 2.87 -6.01 9.00
CA GLY A 23 3.19 -6.29 7.60
C GLY A 23 4.04 -5.23 6.92
N THR A 24 4.12 -5.30 5.60
CA THR A 24 4.80 -4.30 4.78
C THR A 24 3.81 -3.23 4.36
N TRP A 25 4.22 -1.96 4.50
CA TRP A 25 3.42 -0.83 4.06
C TRP A 25 3.62 -0.53 2.58
N TYR A 26 2.51 -0.30 1.89
CA TYR A 26 2.46 0.07 0.49
C TYR A 26 1.58 1.31 0.30
N ARG A 27 1.97 2.15 -0.64
CA ARG A 27 1.14 3.22 -1.20
C ARG A 27 0.35 2.67 -2.37
N LYS A 28 -0.94 2.95 -2.40
CA LYS A 28 -1.82 2.61 -3.50
C LYS A 28 -1.59 3.56 -4.68
N MET A 29 -1.44 3.00 -5.87
CA MET A 29 -1.15 3.73 -7.11
C MET A 29 -2.22 3.43 -8.17
N ASN A 30 -2.67 4.46 -8.88
CA ASN A 30 -3.56 4.32 -10.03
C ASN A 30 -2.85 3.62 -11.19
N SER A 31 -3.61 3.04 -12.13
CA SER A 31 -3.03 2.37 -13.32
C SER A 31 -2.16 3.29 -14.18
N ASN A 32 -2.46 4.59 -14.18
CA ASN A 32 -1.70 5.62 -14.89
C ASN A 32 -0.42 6.10 -14.16
N GLY A 33 -0.02 5.45 -13.05
CA GLY A 33 1.20 5.78 -12.30
C GLY A 33 1.06 6.93 -11.30
N THR A 34 -0.12 7.54 -11.17
CA THR A 34 -0.38 8.58 -10.17
C THR A 34 -0.72 7.97 -8.80
N VAL A 35 -0.51 8.74 -7.73
CA VAL A 35 -0.87 8.31 -6.37
C VAL A 35 -2.40 8.26 -6.22
N ALA A 36 -2.92 7.13 -5.73
CA ALA A 36 -4.33 7.04 -5.38
C ALA A 36 -4.62 7.85 -4.11
N THR A 37 -5.65 8.67 -4.14
CA THR A 37 -6.02 9.58 -3.05
C THR A 37 -7.48 9.41 -2.63
N ASN A 38 -7.81 9.79 -1.40
CA ASN A 38 -9.20 9.93 -0.96
C ASN A 38 -9.80 11.27 -1.46
N LEU A 39 -11.07 11.52 -1.15
CA LEU A 39 -11.80 12.75 -1.53
C LEU A 39 -11.13 14.06 -1.06
N ASN A 40 -10.26 13.99 -0.04
CA ASN A 40 -9.51 15.14 0.49
C ASN A 40 -8.09 15.24 -0.11
N GLY A 41 -7.77 14.49 -1.16
CA GLY A 41 -6.46 14.48 -1.78
C GLY A 41 -5.35 13.78 -0.97
N LYS A 42 -5.69 13.08 0.14
CA LYS A 42 -4.69 12.36 0.95
C LYS A 42 -4.38 11.02 0.33
N ALA A 43 -3.09 10.68 0.24
CA ALA A 43 -2.62 9.41 -0.31
C ALA A 43 -3.17 8.20 0.46
N LEU A 44 -3.53 7.15 -0.29
CA LEU A 44 -4.03 5.90 0.27
C LEU A 44 -2.86 4.92 0.50
N TYR A 45 -2.89 4.27 1.67
CA TYR A 45 -1.91 3.28 2.08
C TYR A 45 -2.60 1.98 2.48
N THR A 46 -1.87 0.88 2.40
CA THR A 46 -2.31 -0.43 2.91
C THR A 46 -1.13 -1.12 3.56
N CYS A 47 -1.38 -1.86 4.62
CA CYS A 47 -0.41 -2.76 5.24
C CYS A 47 -0.83 -4.18 4.89
N MET A 48 0.11 -5.00 4.43
CA MET A 48 -0.16 -6.39 4.06
C MET A 48 0.98 -7.28 4.55
N ASN A 49 0.61 -8.43 5.12
CA ASN A 49 1.55 -9.53 5.25
C ASN A 49 1.77 -10.21 3.88
N GLN A 50 2.62 -11.22 3.83
CA GLN A 50 2.96 -11.88 2.57
C GLN A 50 1.77 -12.66 1.97
N GLU A 51 0.94 -13.28 2.79
CA GLU A 51 -0.22 -14.06 2.35
C GLU A 51 -1.29 -13.16 1.75
N ASP A 52 -1.68 -12.09 2.48
CA ASP A 52 -2.63 -11.09 2.01
C ASP A 52 -2.19 -10.46 0.69
N LEU A 53 -0.89 -10.18 0.55
CA LEU A 53 -0.34 -9.62 -0.68
C LEU A 53 -0.48 -10.60 -1.85
N GLN A 54 -0.14 -11.87 -1.65
CA GLN A 54 -0.24 -12.90 -2.68
C GLN A 54 -1.70 -13.10 -3.12
N ASP A 55 -2.63 -13.15 -2.16
CA ASP A 55 -4.05 -13.29 -2.43
C ASP A 55 -4.60 -12.07 -3.18
N SER A 56 -4.22 -10.86 -2.78
CA SER A 56 -4.66 -9.63 -3.44
C SER A 56 -4.17 -9.52 -4.88
N LEU A 57 -2.97 -10.05 -5.17
CA LEU A 57 -2.44 -10.15 -6.54
C LEU A 57 -3.17 -11.23 -7.35
N LYS A 58 -3.39 -12.41 -6.77
CA LYS A 58 -4.09 -13.53 -7.41
C LYS A 58 -5.53 -13.16 -7.77
N ASN A 59 -6.21 -12.45 -6.88
CA ASN A 59 -7.58 -11.98 -7.07
C ASN A 59 -7.69 -10.72 -7.95
N LYS A 60 -6.56 -10.22 -8.47
CA LYS A 60 -6.48 -9.02 -9.32
C LYS A 60 -6.99 -7.73 -8.66
N GLU A 61 -6.99 -7.66 -7.32
CA GLU A 61 -7.19 -6.38 -6.60
C GLU A 61 -6.03 -5.42 -6.95
N PHE A 62 -4.81 -5.94 -6.92
CA PHE A 62 -3.61 -5.25 -7.38
C PHE A 62 -2.99 -5.99 -8.56
N THR A 63 -2.45 -5.23 -9.52
CA THR A 63 -1.89 -5.81 -10.75
C THR A 63 -0.39 -6.09 -10.65
N ARG A 64 0.32 -5.40 -9.74
CA ARG A 64 1.77 -5.55 -9.51
C ARG A 64 2.20 -4.86 -8.22
N VAL A 65 3.44 -5.11 -7.83
CA VAL A 65 4.16 -4.43 -6.74
C VAL A 65 5.43 -3.79 -7.30
N GLU A 66 5.69 -2.54 -6.93
CA GLU A 66 6.93 -1.81 -7.20
C GLU A 66 7.67 -1.55 -5.87
N PHE A 67 9.00 -1.51 -5.94
CA PHE A 67 9.90 -1.33 -4.78
C PHE A 67 10.54 0.06 -4.80
#